data_AF-A0AAN9J3X0-F1
#
_entry.id   AF-A0AAN9J3X0-F1
#
_cell.length_a   1.000
_cell.length_b   1.000
_cell.length_c   1.000
_cell.angle_alpha   90.00
_cell.angle_beta   90.00
_cell.angle_gamma   90.00
#
_symmetry.space_group_name_H-M   'P 1'
#
loop_
_entity.id
_entity.type
_entity.pdbx_description
1 polymer ?
#
loop_
_entity_poly.entity_id
_entity_poly.type
_entity_poly.pdbx_seq_one_letter_code
_entity_poly.pdbx_strand_id
1 'polypeptide(L)'
;MASPSSSSSSESSTPSPNPKPPPPTTTVTTNKTNDRDFLQHLEAYLAKRDGVDKLLKISRYATKLILASSLPHSNPTLTKRLKSFDSNVGVSRKAFRLGKFVQDLNALRNHYSNYPRSPPRGQILLPLIAYGGEGLYYFVEQFVWLAKSGLIDPKHNRILQKVSAWAEFAGYFGSVAIKLMDLKGIAEEEACLRSSIEIAVMRGIGWKEEEGRLRKVREKKVMKILSIVQDLADTVMCLDDIMDGNGPFSTPILMASSGLLSALISTHKNWVSC
;
A
#
# COMPACT_ATOMS: atom_id res chain seq x y z
N MET A 1 65.71 17.55 -78.74
CA MET A 1 65.56 16.14 -78.36
C MET A 1 64.07 15.79 -78.42
N ALA A 2 63.75 14.69 -79.11
CA ALA A 2 62.43 14.04 -79.26
C ALA A 2 61.70 13.87 -77.90
N SER A 3 60.38 13.75 -77.72
CA SER A 3 59.21 13.42 -78.56
C SER A 3 57.92 13.92 -77.85
N PRO A 4 56.73 13.87 -78.50
CA PRO A 4 55.52 14.61 -78.13
C PRO A 4 54.34 13.74 -77.64
N SER A 5 53.15 14.37 -77.53
CA SER A 5 51.77 13.83 -77.40
C SER A 5 51.23 13.78 -75.96
N SER A 6 49.98 14.14 -75.64
CA SER A 6 48.76 14.27 -76.46
C SER A 6 47.73 15.17 -75.75
N SER A 7 46.98 15.92 -76.55
CA SER A 7 45.69 16.54 -76.22
C SER A 7 44.56 15.55 -76.52
N SER A 8 43.52 15.45 -75.69
CA SER A 8 42.21 15.02 -76.19
C SER A 8 41.06 15.52 -75.34
N SER A 9 39.98 15.75 -76.07
CA SER A 9 38.79 16.52 -75.78
C SER A 9 37.70 15.68 -75.13
N SER A 10 36.78 16.38 -74.48
CA SER A 10 35.46 15.96 -74.02
C SER A 10 34.59 15.29 -75.08
N GLU A 11 33.85 14.23 -74.71
CA GLU A 11 32.56 13.88 -75.33
C GLU A 11 31.66 13.04 -74.40
N SER A 12 30.35 13.23 -74.58
CA SER A 12 29.22 12.84 -73.72
C SER A 12 28.62 11.45 -74.01
N SER A 13 27.88 10.88 -73.04
CA SER A 13 26.67 9.99 -73.14
C SER A 13 26.67 9.00 -71.96
N THR A 14 25.61 8.51 -71.31
CA THR A 14 24.12 8.57 -71.32
C THR A 14 23.67 7.97 -69.96
N PRO A 15 22.42 8.16 -69.50
CA PRO A 15 22.01 7.81 -68.13
C PRO A 15 21.62 6.33 -67.97
N SER A 16 22.01 5.71 -66.84
CA SER A 16 21.67 4.32 -66.46
C SER A 16 20.39 4.24 -65.59
N PRO A 17 19.71 3.06 -65.57
CA PRO A 17 18.30 2.93 -65.23
C PRO A 17 17.99 2.71 -63.73
N ASN A 18 16.74 3.01 -63.36
CA ASN A 18 16.12 2.93 -62.02
C ASN A 18 16.48 1.71 -61.15
N PRO A 19 16.69 1.89 -59.83
CA PRO A 19 16.80 0.78 -58.87
C PRO A 19 15.42 0.20 -58.46
N LYS A 20 15.41 -1.13 -58.26
CA LYS A 20 14.26 -1.96 -57.86
C LYS A 20 13.65 -1.56 -56.49
N PRO A 21 12.33 -1.81 -56.29
CA PRO A 21 11.67 -1.53 -55.01
C PRO A 21 12.16 -2.46 -53.88
N PRO A 22 12.22 -1.96 -52.63
CA PRO A 22 12.67 -2.73 -51.47
C PRO A 22 11.64 -3.81 -51.05
N PRO A 23 12.09 -4.91 -50.42
CA PRO A 23 11.23 -6.00 -49.97
C PRO A 23 10.27 -5.56 -48.84
N PRO A 24 9.12 -6.25 -48.69
CA PRO A 24 8.07 -5.83 -47.76
C PRO A 24 8.55 -5.88 -46.31
N THR A 25 8.43 -4.74 -45.63
CA THR A 25 8.68 -4.59 -44.20
C THR A 25 7.76 -5.53 -43.43
N THR A 26 8.35 -6.53 -42.79
CA THR A 26 7.66 -7.32 -41.77
C THR A 26 7.30 -6.37 -40.63
N THR A 27 6.05 -5.93 -40.58
CA THR A 27 5.48 -5.26 -39.41
C THR A 27 5.56 -6.23 -38.25
N VAL A 28 6.60 -6.09 -37.43
CA VAL A 28 6.66 -6.67 -36.09
C VAL A 28 5.53 -6.01 -35.32
N THR A 29 4.40 -6.69 -35.24
CA THR A 29 3.36 -6.40 -34.27
C THR A 29 4.01 -6.56 -32.91
N THR A 30 4.44 -5.45 -32.32
CA THR A 30 4.89 -5.41 -30.93
C THR A 30 3.67 -5.74 -30.08
N ASN A 31 3.53 -7.03 -29.77
CA ASN A 31 2.65 -7.50 -28.71
C ASN A 31 2.98 -6.66 -27.49
N LYS A 32 2.04 -5.82 -27.08
CA LYS A 32 2.11 -5.00 -25.89
C LYS A 32 2.05 -5.95 -24.71
N THR A 33 3.17 -6.59 -24.38
CA THR A 33 3.31 -7.37 -23.16
C THR A 33 3.04 -6.41 -22.01
N ASN A 34 2.05 -6.76 -21.21
CA ASN A 34 1.69 -6.06 -19.99
C ASN A 34 2.81 -6.33 -18.96
N ASP A 35 3.98 -5.76 -19.22
CA ASP A 35 5.23 -6.08 -18.54
C ASP A 35 5.29 -5.32 -17.22
N ARG A 36 4.44 -5.74 -16.28
CA ARG A 36 4.62 -5.38 -14.89
C ARG A 36 5.95 -5.98 -14.44
N ASP A 37 6.84 -5.14 -13.91
CA ASP A 37 8.04 -5.59 -13.20
C ASP A 37 7.64 -6.69 -12.19
N PHE A 38 8.46 -7.72 -12.04
CA PHE A 38 8.20 -8.88 -11.20
C PHE A 38 7.67 -8.49 -9.82
N LEU A 39 8.24 -7.46 -9.19
CA LEU A 39 7.78 -6.97 -7.87
C LEU A 39 6.34 -6.43 -7.90
N GLN A 40 5.94 -5.73 -8.96
CA GLN A 40 4.57 -5.23 -9.13
C GLN A 40 3.60 -6.38 -9.43
N HIS A 41 4.05 -7.39 -10.18
CA HIS A 41 3.24 -8.57 -10.43
C HIS A 41 3.05 -9.38 -9.14
N LEU A 42 4.12 -9.58 -8.38
CA LEU A 42 4.09 -10.25 -7.08
C LEU A 42 3.19 -9.51 -6.10
N GLU A 43 3.33 -8.18 -5.99
CA GLU A 43 2.43 -7.35 -5.18
C GLU A 43 0.95 -7.58 -5.54
N ALA A 44 0.61 -7.51 -6.83
CA ALA A 44 -0.76 -7.71 -7.29
C ALA A 44 -1.28 -9.13 -7.02
N TYR A 45 -0.41 -10.14 -7.13
CA TYR A 45 -0.74 -11.51 -6.79
C TYR A 45 -1.01 -11.67 -5.29
N LEU A 46 -0.16 -11.08 -4.44
CA LEU A 46 -0.31 -11.10 -2.99
C LEU A 46 -1.58 -10.36 -2.56
N ALA A 47 -1.91 -9.22 -3.16
CA ALA A 47 -3.08 -8.41 -2.80
C ALA A 47 -4.42 -9.17 -2.86
N LYS A 48 -4.55 -10.20 -3.72
CA LYS A 48 -5.76 -11.03 -3.85
C LYS A 48 -6.19 -11.70 -2.53
N ARG A 49 -5.25 -11.92 -1.61
CA ARG A 49 -5.53 -12.58 -0.32
C ARG A 49 -5.91 -11.60 0.80
N ASP A 50 -5.77 -10.29 0.59
CA ASP A 50 -5.92 -9.28 1.65
C ASP A 50 -7.35 -9.24 2.19
N GLY A 51 -8.37 -9.40 1.32
CA GLY A 51 -9.78 -9.49 1.74
C GLY A 51 -10.03 -10.62 2.74
N VAL A 52 -9.40 -11.78 2.56
CA VAL A 52 -9.51 -12.92 3.47
C VAL A 52 -8.86 -12.60 4.83
N ASP A 53 -7.69 -11.95 4.85
CA ASP A 53 -7.09 -11.48 6.12
C ASP A 53 -8.00 -10.50 6.86
N LYS A 54 -8.68 -9.59 6.15
CA LYS A 54 -9.59 -8.63 6.80
C LYS A 54 -10.81 -9.32 7.43
N LEU A 55 -11.39 -10.30 6.75
CA LEU A 55 -12.47 -11.12 7.32
C LEU A 55 -12.02 -11.89 8.56
N LEU A 56 -10.82 -12.46 8.53
CA LEU A 56 -10.22 -13.11 9.69
C LEU A 56 -9.92 -12.10 10.82
N LYS A 57 -9.56 -10.85 10.50
CA LYS A 57 -9.37 -9.78 11.49
C LYS A 57 -10.70 -9.49 12.20
N ILE A 58 -11.80 -9.36 11.45
CA ILE A 58 -13.15 -9.16 12.00
C ILE A 58 -13.54 -10.31 12.92
N SER A 59 -13.45 -11.57 12.44
CA SER A 59 -13.84 -12.73 13.24
C SER A 59 -13.03 -12.85 14.53
N ARG A 60 -11.73 -12.53 14.47
CA ARG A 60 -10.84 -12.50 15.63
C ARG A 60 -11.28 -11.47 16.68
N TYR A 61 -11.51 -10.22 16.28
CA TYR A 61 -11.85 -9.17 17.23
C TYR A 61 -13.30 -9.23 17.72
N ALA A 62 -14.23 -9.74 16.90
CA ALA A 62 -15.55 -10.11 17.38
C ALA A 62 -15.46 -11.19 18.47
N THR A 63 -14.62 -12.21 18.27
CA THR A 63 -14.36 -13.25 19.29
C THR A 63 -13.76 -12.66 20.56
N LYS A 64 -12.77 -11.77 20.45
CA LYS A 64 -12.18 -11.07 21.61
C LYS A 64 -13.21 -10.21 22.34
N LEU A 65 -14.14 -9.57 21.63
CA LEU A 65 -15.20 -8.77 22.23
C LEU A 65 -16.18 -9.65 23.02
N ILE A 66 -16.58 -10.80 22.44
CA ILE A 66 -17.39 -11.80 23.14
C ILE A 66 -16.65 -12.30 24.39
N LEU A 67 -15.36 -12.62 24.27
CA LEU A 67 -14.50 -13.05 25.39
C LEU A 67 -14.37 -11.99 26.49
N ALA A 68 -14.39 -10.70 26.13
CA ALA A 68 -14.32 -9.59 27.06
C ALA A 68 -15.68 -9.26 27.70
N SER A 69 -16.79 -9.79 27.15
CA SER A 69 -18.12 -9.62 27.71
C SER A 69 -18.38 -10.57 28.89
N SER A 70 -19.45 -10.34 29.66
CA SER A 70 -19.86 -11.23 30.74
C SER A 70 -20.39 -12.60 30.24
N LEU A 71 -20.74 -12.71 28.97
CA LEU A 71 -21.41 -13.88 28.37
C LEU A 71 -20.66 -15.22 28.57
N PRO A 72 -19.32 -15.31 28.42
CA PRO A 72 -18.59 -16.58 28.52
C PRO A 72 -18.35 -17.05 29.96
N HIS A 73 -18.51 -16.17 30.96
CA HIS A 73 -18.32 -16.52 32.38
C HIS A 73 -19.30 -17.61 32.84
N SER A 74 -20.44 -17.72 32.16
CA SER A 74 -21.46 -18.73 32.43
C SER A 74 -21.17 -20.09 31.79
N ASN A 75 -20.18 -20.19 30.88
CA ASN A 75 -19.86 -21.45 30.18
C ASN A 75 -18.34 -21.61 29.92
N PRO A 76 -17.62 -22.38 30.76
CA PRO A 76 -16.16 -22.55 30.63
C PRO A 76 -15.76 -23.30 29.34
N THR A 77 -16.60 -24.20 28.84
CA THR A 77 -16.35 -24.92 27.58
C THR A 77 -16.39 -23.97 26.38
N LEU A 78 -17.37 -23.06 26.36
CA LEU A 78 -17.46 -22.02 25.33
C LEU A 78 -16.22 -21.11 25.37
N THR A 79 -15.80 -20.68 26.55
CA THR A 79 -14.59 -19.86 26.73
C THR A 79 -13.35 -20.56 26.15
N LYS A 80 -13.16 -21.85 26.42
CA LYS A 80 -12.03 -22.63 25.87
C LYS A 80 -12.08 -22.70 24.34
N ARG A 81 -13.26 -22.95 23.78
CA ARG A 81 -13.46 -22.99 22.31
C ARG A 81 -13.17 -21.64 21.66
N LEU A 82 -13.67 -20.54 22.23
CA LEU A 82 -13.43 -19.19 21.71
C LEU A 82 -11.95 -18.79 21.81
N LYS A 83 -11.24 -19.12 22.90
CA LYS A 83 -9.79 -18.88 23.02
C LYS A 83 -9.00 -19.67 21.97
N SER A 84 -9.37 -20.93 21.73
CA SER A 84 -8.75 -21.75 20.67
C SER A 84 -9.03 -21.18 19.28
N PHE A 85 -10.26 -20.74 19.02
CA PHE A 85 -10.63 -20.07 17.78
C PHE A 85 -9.84 -18.77 17.56
N ASP A 86 -9.75 -17.87 18.55
CA ASP A 86 -8.92 -16.65 18.48
C ASP A 86 -7.46 -16.95 18.14
N SER A 87 -6.87 -17.96 18.80
CA SER A 87 -5.51 -18.40 18.55
C SER A 87 -5.32 -18.90 17.11
N ASN A 88 -6.20 -19.79 16.66
CA ASN A 88 -6.13 -20.39 15.31
C ASN A 88 -6.32 -19.33 14.23
N VAL A 89 -7.33 -18.48 14.36
CA VAL A 89 -7.55 -17.34 13.45
C VAL A 89 -6.34 -16.41 13.45
N GLY A 90 -5.72 -16.17 14.61
CA GLY A 90 -4.50 -15.39 14.72
C GLY A 90 -3.32 -15.96 13.92
N VAL A 91 -3.15 -17.28 13.90
CA VAL A 91 -2.13 -17.96 13.09
C VAL A 91 -2.49 -17.88 11.60
N SER A 92 -3.75 -18.15 11.23
CA SER A 92 -4.22 -18.06 9.84
C SER A 92 -4.01 -16.67 9.25
N ARG A 93 -4.30 -15.60 10.00
CA ARG A 93 -4.03 -14.22 9.57
C ARG A 93 -2.58 -13.96 9.23
N LYS A 94 -1.64 -14.51 10.01
CA LYS A 94 -0.21 -14.36 9.71
C LYS A 94 0.16 -15.10 8.42
N ALA A 95 -0.39 -16.29 8.18
CA ALA A 95 -0.22 -17.01 6.92
C ALA A 95 -0.74 -16.19 5.72
N PHE A 96 -1.93 -15.60 5.84
CA PHE A 96 -2.48 -14.73 4.79
C PHE A 96 -1.73 -13.40 4.63
N ARG A 97 -0.76 -13.07 5.49
CA ARG A 97 0.14 -11.92 5.32
C ARG A 97 1.54 -12.31 4.83
N LEU A 98 1.74 -13.58 4.46
CA LEU A 98 2.98 -14.04 3.84
C LEU A 98 3.34 -13.20 2.60
N GLY A 99 4.53 -12.59 2.63
CA GLY A 99 5.05 -11.76 1.54
C GLY A 99 4.54 -10.32 1.53
N LYS A 100 3.70 -9.91 2.49
CA LYS A 100 3.08 -8.58 2.49
C LYS A 100 4.10 -7.42 2.50
N PHE A 101 5.28 -7.63 3.10
CA PHE A 101 6.40 -6.68 3.08
C PHE A 101 6.82 -6.23 1.67
N VAL A 102 6.52 -7.02 0.62
CA VAL A 102 6.80 -6.65 -0.78
C VAL A 102 6.02 -5.40 -1.19
N GLN A 103 4.80 -5.20 -0.66
CA GLN A 103 4.00 -4.00 -0.89
C GLN A 103 4.74 -2.76 -0.38
N ASP A 104 5.27 -2.83 0.84
CA ASP A 104 5.98 -1.71 1.45
C ASP A 104 7.31 -1.41 0.75
N LEU A 105 8.03 -2.46 0.34
CA LEU A 105 9.24 -2.30 -0.48
C LEU A 105 8.94 -1.63 -1.82
N ASN A 106 7.84 -2.02 -2.48
CA ASN A 106 7.46 -1.42 -3.75
C ASN A 106 6.96 0.03 -3.56
N ALA A 107 6.20 0.31 -2.50
CA ALA A 107 5.79 1.65 -2.13
C ALA A 107 7.00 2.55 -1.86
N LEU A 108 7.98 2.07 -1.11
CA LEU A 108 9.22 2.79 -0.84
C LEU A 108 10.03 3.04 -2.12
N ARG A 109 10.19 2.03 -2.98
CA ARG A 109 10.86 2.16 -4.28
C ARG A 109 10.19 3.19 -5.17
N ASN A 110 8.88 3.08 -5.35
CA ASN A 110 8.08 3.99 -6.18
C ASN A 110 8.14 5.42 -5.62
N HIS A 111 8.17 5.55 -4.29
CA HIS A 111 8.35 6.83 -3.66
C HIS A 111 9.70 7.43 -4.05
N TYR A 112 10.82 6.72 -3.87
CA TYR A 112 12.15 7.21 -4.24
C TYR A 112 12.34 7.48 -5.74
N SER A 113 11.76 6.67 -6.62
CA SER A 113 11.90 6.84 -8.08
C SER A 113 11.19 8.08 -8.61
N ASN A 114 10.13 8.54 -7.94
CA ASN A 114 9.33 9.68 -8.37
C ASN A 114 9.78 11.03 -7.77
N TYR A 115 10.90 11.06 -7.02
CA TYR A 115 11.36 12.32 -6.41
C TYR A 115 12.04 13.26 -7.41
N PRO A 116 11.77 14.59 -7.34
CA PRO A 116 12.67 15.58 -7.92
C PRO A 116 14.08 15.45 -7.31
N ARG A 117 15.11 15.79 -8.08
CA ARG A 117 16.54 15.52 -7.81
C ARG A 117 17.11 16.08 -6.49
N SER A 118 16.34 16.84 -5.71
CA SER A 118 16.75 17.39 -4.41
C SER A 118 15.55 17.68 -3.48
N PRO A 119 15.04 16.70 -2.73
CA PRO A 119 13.96 16.94 -1.78
C PRO A 119 14.43 17.39 -0.39
N PRO A 120 13.58 18.13 0.34
CA PRO A 120 13.78 18.39 1.76
C PRO A 120 13.90 17.09 2.56
N ARG A 121 14.83 17.04 3.54
CA ARG A 121 15.13 15.82 4.33
C ARG A 121 13.89 15.18 4.97
N GLY A 122 12.93 15.98 5.43
CA GLY A 122 11.69 15.49 6.05
C GLY A 122 10.79 14.69 5.09
N GLN A 123 10.84 15.00 3.79
CA GLN A 123 10.02 14.32 2.78
C GLN A 123 10.59 12.94 2.39
N ILE A 124 11.87 12.70 2.65
CA ILE A 124 12.49 11.36 2.50
C ILE A 124 12.30 10.53 3.77
N LEU A 125 12.46 11.14 4.94
CA LEU A 125 12.51 10.42 6.21
C LEU A 125 11.15 9.82 6.60
N LEU A 126 10.05 10.57 6.45
CA LEU A 126 8.71 10.09 6.83
C LEU A 126 8.31 8.82 6.06
N PRO A 127 8.46 8.76 4.73
CA PRO A 127 8.11 7.57 3.93
C PRO A 127 9.06 6.40 4.17
N LEU A 128 10.33 6.67 4.47
CA LEU A 128 11.26 5.64 4.92
C LEU A 128 10.82 5.05 6.26
N ILE A 129 10.40 5.87 7.21
CA ILE A 129 9.88 5.39 8.50
C ILE A 129 8.57 4.62 8.31
N ALA A 130 7.64 5.15 7.51
CA ALA A 130 6.33 4.55 7.28
C ALA A 130 6.45 3.18 6.60
N TYR A 131 6.97 3.15 5.37
CA TYR A 131 7.06 1.92 4.58
C TYR A 131 8.19 1.02 5.06
N GLY A 132 9.31 1.57 5.55
CA GLY A 132 10.40 0.76 6.11
C GLY A 132 9.99 0.08 7.42
N GLY A 133 9.27 0.79 8.30
CA GLY A 133 8.76 0.23 9.55
C GLY A 133 7.71 -0.86 9.32
N GLU A 134 6.69 -0.57 8.50
CA GLU A 134 5.64 -1.54 8.17
C GLU A 134 6.19 -2.75 7.37
N GLY A 135 7.12 -2.51 6.45
CA GLY A 135 7.82 -3.57 5.71
C GLY A 135 8.66 -4.46 6.61
N LEU A 136 9.45 -3.88 7.54
CA LEU A 136 10.23 -4.65 8.51
C LEU A 136 9.32 -5.45 9.45
N TYR A 137 8.19 -4.87 9.87
CA TYR A 137 7.17 -5.57 10.64
C TYR A 137 6.67 -6.82 9.92
N TYR A 138 6.17 -6.70 8.69
CA TYR A 138 5.65 -7.85 7.93
C TYR A 138 6.74 -8.85 7.54
N PHE A 139 7.99 -8.41 7.43
CA PHE A 139 9.13 -9.29 7.20
C PHE A 139 9.42 -10.15 8.44
N VAL A 140 9.57 -9.52 9.61
CA VAL A 140 9.81 -10.22 10.89
C VAL A 140 8.62 -11.12 11.25
N GLU A 141 7.41 -10.70 10.91
CA GLU A 141 6.19 -11.48 11.16
C GLU A 141 6.20 -12.85 10.47
N GLN A 142 6.90 -13.01 9.35
CA GLN A 142 7.04 -14.31 8.69
C GLN A 142 7.72 -15.33 9.61
N PHE A 143 8.77 -14.91 10.31
CA PHE A 143 9.46 -15.76 11.28
C PHE A 143 8.61 -16.03 12.52
N VAL A 144 7.84 -15.04 12.98
CA VAL A 144 6.86 -15.24 14.07
C VAL A 144 5.82 -16.28 13.67
N TRP A 145 5.36 -16.25 12.42
CA TRP A 145 4.45 -17.26 11.89
C TRP A 145 5.09 -18.65 11.84
N LEU A 146 6.32 -18.76 11.31
CA LEU A 146 7.08 -20.01 11.27
C LEU A 146 7.32 -20.62 12.67
N ALA A 147 7.55 -19.78 13.68
CA ALA A 147 7.71 -20.24 15.06
C ALA A 147 6.39 -20.77 15.61
N LYS A 148 5.27 -20.11 15.29
CA LYS A 148 3.93 -20.54 15.73
C LYS A 148 3.40 -21.76 14.99
N SER A 149 3.86 -22.02 13.76
CA SER A 149 3.52 -23.22 13.01
C SER A 149 4.38 -24.43 13.40
N GLY A 150 5.43 -24.24 14.20
CA GLY A 150 6.32 -25.30 14.65
C GLY A 150 7.49 -25.60 13.71
N LEU A 151 7.74 -24.77 12.69
CA LEU A 151 8.85 -24.96 11.76
C LEU A 151 10.20 -24.50 12.34
N ILE A 152 10.21 -23.48 13.20
CA ILE A 152 11.42 -22.96 13.85
C ILE A 152 11.29 -22.95 15.37
N ASP A 153 12.44 -22.94 16.07
CA ASP A 153 12.50 -22.96 17.53
C ASP A 153 11.79 -21.72 18.14
N PRO A 154 10.79 -21.92 19.04
CA PRO A 154 10.04 -20.83 19.66
C PRO A 154 10.86 -19.94 20.60
N LYS A 155 12.11 -20.29 20.95
CA LYS A 155 12.99 -19.47 21.81
C LYS A 155 13.12 -18.02 21.34
N HIS A 156 13.18 -17.80 20.02
CA HIS A 156 13.35 -16.46 19.44
C HIS A 156 12.03 -15.70 19.28
N ASN A 157 10.88 -16.36 19.49
CA ASN A 157 9.56 -15.79 19.21
C ASN A 157 9.29 -14.51 20.00
N ARG A 158 9.74 -14.43 21.27
CA ARG A 158 9.55 -13.23 22.11
C ARG A 158 10.35 -12.05 21.57
N ILE A 159 11.58 -12.27 21.15
CA ILE A 159 12.44 -11.22 20.57
C ILE A 159 11.87 -10.76 19.24
N LEU A 160 11.52 -11.71 18.36
CA LEU A 160 10.91 -11.41 17.05
C LEU A 160 9.61 -10.63 17.20
N GLN A 161 8.74 -11.00 18.15
CA GLN A 161 7.50 -10.25 18.42
C GLN A 161 7.79 -8.82 18.90
N LYS A 162 8.75 -8.61 19.80
CA LYS A 162 9.11 -7.26 20.26
C LYS A 162 9.71 -6.40 19.14
N VAL A 163 10.61 -6.95 18.33
CA VAL A 163 11.18 -6.24 17.18
C VAL A 163 10.08 -5.90 16.17
N SER A 164 9.20 -6.85 15.88
CA SER A 164 8.05 -6.67 14.99
C SER A 164 7.11 -5.56 15.50
N ALA A 165 6.78 -5.53 16.79
CA ALA A 165 5.94 -4.50 17.39
C ALA A 165 6.59 -3.10 17.34
N TRP A 166 7.88 -2.97 17.66
CA TRP A 166 8.58 -1.68 17.52
C TRP A 166 8.64 -1.19 16.08
N ALA A 167 8.86 -2.09 15.11
CA ALA A 167 8.85 -1.75 13.69
C ALA A 167 7.45 -1.31 13.23
N GLU A 168 6.40 -2.01 13.66
CA GLU A 168 5.01 -1.69 13.38
C GLU A 168 4.63 -0.31 13.94
N PHE A 169 5.02 -0.02 15.18
CA PHE A 169 4.78 1.29 15.80
C PHE A 169 5.47 2.43 15.05
N ALA A 170 6.74 2.26 14.66
CA ALA A 170 7.45 3.24 13.85
C ALA A 170 6.76 3.44 12.48
N GLY A 171 6.31 2.35 11.86
CA GLY A 171 5.54 2.37 10.62
C GLY A 171 4.26 3.18 10.75
N TYR A 172 3.44 2.92 11.78
CA TYR A 172 2.22 3.68 12.04
C TYR A 172 2.47 5.16 12.31
N PHE A 173 3.50 5.50 13.09
CA PHE A 173 3.86 6.89 13.33
C PHE A 173 4.16 7.63 12.02
N GLY A 174 4.99 7.04 11.15
CA GLY A 174 5.28 7.59 9.83
C GLY A 174 4.03 7.69 8.95
N SER A 175 3.21 6.64 8.95
CA SER A 175 1.99 6.55 8.13
C SER A 175 0.96 7.62 8.51
N VAL A 176 0.73 7.82 9.81
CA VAL A 176 -0.16 8.88 10.34
C VAL A 176 0.37 10.26 9.96
N ALA A 177 1.67 10.51 10.11
CA ALA A 177 2.26 11.79 9.77
C ALA A 177 2.07 12.14 8.28
N ILE A 178 2.32 11.18 7.37
CA ILE A 178 2.07 11.34 5.93
C ILE A 178 0.59 11.58 5.65
N LYS A 179 -0.30 10.78 6.23
CA LYS A 179 -1.75 10.91 6.01
C LYS A 179 -2.29 12.25 6.51
N LEU A 180 -1.75 12.82 7.58
CA LEU A 180 -2.11 14.15 8.06
C LEU A 180 -1.65 15.26 7.10
N MET A 181 -0.47 15.13 6.49
CA MET A 181 0.00 16.06 5.45
C MET A 181 -0.91 16.00 4.21
N ASP A 182 -1.23 14.79 3.75
CA ASP A 182 -2.16 14.58 2.63
C ASP A 182 -3.55 15.17 2.94
N LEU A 183 -4.03 14.98 4.18
CA LEU A 183 -5.35 15.48 4.59
C LEU A 183 -5.42 17.00 4.55
N LYS A 184 -4.33 17.70 4.89
CA LYS A 184 -4.23 19.16 4.76
C LYS A 184 -4.30 19.58 3.30
N GLY A 185 -3.55 18.93 2.41
CA GLY A 185 -3.60 19.21 0.97
C GLY A 185 -5.01 18.98 0.38
N ILE A 186 -5.69 17.90 0.77
CA ILE A 186 -7.08 17.64 0.37
C ILE A 186 -8.04 18.71 0.90
N ALA A 187 -7.83 19.21 2.13
CA ALA A 187 -8.67 20.26 2.70
C ALA A 187 -8.50 21.61 1.98
N GLU A 188 -7.27 21.94 1.55
CA GLU A 188 -6.97 23.11 0.73
C GLU A 188 -7.59 22.98 -0.68
N GLU A 189 -7.49 21.80 -1.31
CA GLU A 189 -8.14 21.51 -2.58
C GLU A 189 -9.67 21.66 -2.47
N GLU A 190 -10.28 21.16 -1.39
CA GLU A 190 -11.72 21.31 -1.13
C GLU A 190 -12.13 22.79 -1.00
N ALA A 191 -11.34 23.60 -0.29
CA ALA A 191 -11.62 25.03 -0.10
C ALA A 191 -11.51 25.81 -1.43
N CYS A 192 -10.49 25.51 -2.24
CA CYS A 192 -10.29 26.12 -3.55
C CYS A 192 -11.45 25.79 -4.51
N LEU A 193 -11.89 24.53 -4.55
CA LEU A 193 -13.03 24.12 -5.37
C LEU A 193 -14.34 24.78 -4.93
N ARG A 194 -14.59 24.88 -3.62
CA ARG A 194 -15.78 25.58 -3.10
C ARG A 194 -15.82 27.03 -3.55
N SER A 195 -14.70 27.75 -3.44
CA SER A 195 -14.62 29.14 -3.90
C SER A 195 -14.80 29.25 -5.42
N SER A 196 -14.24 28.32 -6.19
CA SER A 196 -14.38 28.28 -7.65
C SER A 196 -15.84 28.07 -8.08
N ILE A 197 -16.58 27.21 -7.39
CA ILE A 197 -18.02 26.99 -7.61
C ILE A 197 -18.82 28.24 -7.29
N GLU A 198 -18.55 28.90 -6.16
CA GLU A 198 -19.23 30.13 -5.77
C GLU A 198 -19.05 31.24 -6.83
N ILE A 199 -17.83 31.40 -7.35
CA ILE A 199 -17.54 32.35 -8.43
C ILE A 199 -18.26 31.95 -9.72
N ALA A 200 -18.28 30.66 -10.08
CA ALA A 200 -18.97 30.18 -11.29
C ALA A 200 -20.49 30.43 -11.21
N VAL A 201 -21.09 30.20 -10.03
CA VAL A 201 -22.51 30.50 -9.76
C VAL A 201 -22.78 31.99 -9.91
N MET A 202 -21.95 32.85 -9.32
CA MET A 202 -22.08 34.32 -9.43
C MET A 202 -21.93 34.82 -10.87
N ARG A 203 -21.13 34.13 -11.70
CA ARG A 203 -20.91 34.47 -13.11
C ARG A 203 -21.89 33.81 -14.07
N GLY A 204 -22.81 32.97 -13.59
CA GLY A 204 -23.74 32.21 -14.43
C GLY A 204 -23.07 31.16 -15.33
N ILE A 205 -21.84 30.74 -15.01
CA ILE A 205 -21.08 29.73 -15.74
C ILE A 205 -21.51 28.34 -15.25
N GLY A 206 -21.50 27.33 -16.15
CA GLY A 206 -21.81 25.96 -15.78
C GLY A 206 -20.87 25.42 -14.68
N TRP A 207 -21.45 24.99 -13.55
CA TRP A 207 -20.71 24.58 -12.34
C TRP A 207 -20.89 23.10 -11.98
N LYS A 208 -21.65 22.33 -12.77
CA LYS A 208 -21.94 20.91 -12.53
C LYS A 208 -20.68 20.03 -12.52
N GLU A 209 -19.69 20.35 -13.35
CA GLU A 209 -18.43 19.59 -13.39
C GLU A 209 -17.62 19.80 -12.11
N GLU A 210 -17.49 21.05 -11.66
CA GLU A 210 -16.80 21.41 -10.41
C GLU A 210 -17.51 20.83 -9.18
N GLU A 211 -18.84 20.79 -9.15
CA GLU A 211 -19.59 20.10 -8.09
C GLU A 211 -19.26 18.60 -8.06
N GLY A 212 -19.19 17.95 -9.22
CA GLY A 212 -18.77 16.55 -9.34
C GLY A 212 -17.35 16.32 -8.81
N ARG A 213 -16.42 17.24 -9.09
CA ARG A 213 -15.06 17.19 -8.54
C ARG A 213 -15.06 17.39 -7.02
N LEU A 214 -15.85 18.35 -6.51
CA LEU A 214 -15.95 18.63 -5.08
C LEU A 214 -16.46 17.40 -4.31
N ARG A 215 -17.46 16.70 -4.86
CA ARG A 215 -17.93 15.44 -4.30
C ARG A 215 -16.82 14.39 -4.20
N LYS A 216 -16.03 14.21 -5.27
CA LYS A 216 -14.89 13.27 -5.25
C LYS A 216 -13.82 13.66 -4.23
N VAL A 217 -13.53 14.96 -4.07
CA VAL A 217 -12.58 15.45 -3.05
C VAL A 217 -13.11 15.16 -1.63
N ARG A 218 -14.41 15.36 -1.38
CA ARG A 218 -15.04 15.01 -0.09
C ARG A 218 -14.98 13.51 0.19
N GLU A 219 -15.27 12.67 -0.81
CA GLU A 219 -15.15 11.21 -0.67
C GLU A 219 -13.69 10.80 -0.35
N LYS A 220 -12.69 11.36 -1.06
CA LYS A 220 -11.26 11.17 -0.75
C LYS A 220 -10.90 11.61 0.66
N LYS A 221 -11.41 12.76 1.12
CA LYS A 221 -11.20 13.29 2.47
C LYS A 221 -11.72 12.33 3.54
N VAL A 222 -12.95 11.83 3.38
CA VAL A 222 -13.54 10.84 4.29
C VAL A 222 -12.70 9.57 4.32
N MET A 223 -12.27 9.06 3.16
CA MET A 223 -11.39 7.88 3.09
C MET A 223 -10.03 8.08 3.78
N LYS A 224 -9.46 9.29 3.67
CA LYS A 224 -8.21 9.64 4.34
C LYS A 224 -8.40 9.71 5.85
N ILE A 225 -9.48 10.33 6.34
CA ILE A 225 -9.82 10.37 7.77
C ILE A 225 -10.01 8.96 8.33
N LEU A 226 -10.77 8.11 7.64
CA LEU A 226 -10.96 6.71 8.04
C LEU A 226 -9.63 5.97 8.12
N SER A 227 -8.71 6.22 7.18
CA SER A 227 -7.38 5.63 7.19
C SER A 227 -6.53 6.07 8.40
N ILE A 228 -6.66 7.33 8.84
CA ILE A 228 -5.99 7.82 10.05
C ILE A 228 -6.59 7.16 11.30
N VAL A 229 -7.92 7.10 11.40
CA VAL A 229 -8.61 6.43 12.53
C VAL A 229 -8.22 4.96 12.61
N GLN A 230 -8.10 4.28 11.47
CA GLN A 230 -7.64 2.90 11.39
C GLN A 230 -6.23 2.75 11.98
N ASP A 231 -5.27 3.57 11.53
CA ASP A 231 -3.89 3.53 12.04
C ASP A 231 -3.81 3.85 13.52
N LEU A 232 -4.60 4.81 14.02
CA LEU A 232 -4.64 5.14 15.45
C LEU A 232 -5.17 3.96 16.27
N ALA A 233 -6.23 3.31 15.80
CA ALA A 233 -6.77 2.12 16.44
C ALA A 233 -5.75 0.98 16.45
N ASP A 234 -5.02 0.76 15.35
CA ASP A 234 -3.94 -0.23 15.28
C ASP A 234 -2.72 0.17 16.13
N THR A 235 -2.42 1.46 16.26
CA THR A 235 -1.34 1.97 17.13
C THR A 235 -1.62 1.66 18.60
N VAL A 236 -2.87 1.81 19.05
CA VAL A 236 -3.28 1.44 20.42
C VAL A 236 -3.01 -0.05 20.67
N MET A 237 -3.28 -0.91 19.69
CA MET A 237 -2.98 -2.34 19.78
C MET A 237 -1.49 -2.64 19.79
N CYS A 238 -0.73 -1.96 18.93
CA CYS A 238 0.72 -2.13 18.84
C CYS A 238 1.42 -1.68 20.14
N LEU A 239 0.94 -0.60 20.77
CA LEU A 239 1.42 -0.14 22.07
C LEU A 239 1.16 -1.17 23.17
N ASP A 240 0.01 -1.84 23.15
CA ASP A 240 -0.29 -2.94 24.07
C ASP A 240 0.74 -4.08 23.95
N ASP A 241 1.08 -4.46 22.72
CA ASP A 241 2.11 -5.47 22.43
C ASP A 241 3.52 -5.02 22.88
N ILE A 242 3.87 -3.74 22.72
CA ILE A 242 5.15 -3.18 23.21
C ILE A 242 5.23 -3.18 24.73
N MET A 243 4.12 -2.86 25.41
CA MET A 243 4.03 -2.79 26.87
C MET A 243 3.83 -4.16 27.54
N ASP A 244 3.86 -5.25 26.76
CA ASP A 244 3.57 -6.61 27.22
C ASP A 244 2.21 -6.68 27.97
N GLY A 245 1.21 -5.89 27.57
CA GLY A 245 -0.13 -5.86 28.16
C GLY A 245 -0.26 -5.15 29.52
N ASN A 246 0.78 -4.45 29.98
CA ASN A 246 0.80 -3.76 31.28
C ASN A 246 0.40 -2.27 31.18
N GLY A 247 -0.18 -1.85 30.05
CA GLY A 247 -0.50 -0.45 29.81
C GLY A 247 -1.84 -0.03 30.41
N PRO A 248 -2.04 1.29 30.62
CA PRO A 248 -3.32 1.82 31.08
C PRO A 248 -4.46 1.60 30.07
N PHE A 249 -4.12 1.36 28.80
CA PHE A 249 -5.07 1.09 27.72
C PHE A 249 -5.32 -0.40 27.48
N SER A 250 -4.66 -1.31 28.22
CA SER A 250 -4.68 -2.77 28.01
C SER A 250 -6.00 -3.46 28.40
N THR A 251 -7.12 -2.72 28.49
CA THR A 251 -8.41 -3.31 28.83
C THR A 251 -8.91 -4.20 27.67
N PRO A 252 -9.36 -5.44 27.94
CA PRO A 252 -9.76 -6.38 26.89
C PRO A 252 -10.84 -5.86 25.95
N ILE A 253 -11.78 -5.08 26.47
CA ILE A 253 -12.87 -4.48 25.70
C ILE A 253 -12.31 -3.42 24.75
N LEU A 254 -11.45 -2.51 25.22
CA LEU A 254 -10.85 -1.48 24.37
C LEU A 254 -10.03 -2.12 23.23
N MET A 255 -9.21 -3.12 23.54
CA MET A 255 -8.40 -3.81 22.53
C MET A 255 -9.26 -4.55 21.50
N ALA A 256 -10.35 -5.19 21.94
CA ALA A 256 -11.28 -5.84 21.03
C ALA A 256 -12.02 -4.83 20.14
N SER A 257 -12.50 -3.73 20.72
CA SER A 257 -13.22 -2.67 20.00
C SER A 257 -12.32 -1.93 19.02
N SER A 258 -11.09 -1.56 19.41
CA SER A 258 -10.11 -0.92 18.52
C SER A 258 -9.73 -1.84 17.35
N GLY A 259 -9.46 -3.11 17.64
CA GLY A 259 -9.16 -4.10 16.61
C GLY A 259 -10.32 -4.33 15.64
N LEU A 260 -11.56 -4.38 16.14
CA LEU A 260 -12.76 -4.54 15.33
C LEU A 260 -13.02 -3.30 14.47
N LEU A 261 -12.88 -2.09 15.04
CA LEU A 261 -13.04 -0.83 14.32
C LEU A 261 -12.04 -0.74 13.16
N SER A 262 -10.76 -1.00 13.42
CA SER A 262 -9.75 -1.03 12.35
C SER A 262 -10.08 -2.07 11.28
N ALA A 263 -10.56 -3.25 11.68
CA ALA A 263 -10.92 -4.32 10.74
C ALA A 263 -12.08 -3.94 9.81
N LEU A 264 -13.12 -3.29 10.35
CA LEU A 264 -14.28 -2.84 9.58
C LEU A 264 -13.89 -1.72 8.62
N ILE A 265 -13.13 -0.73 9.08
CA ILE A 265 -12.62 0.35 8.22
C ILE A 265 -11.76 -0.22 7.09
N SER A 266 -10.84 -1.13 7.42
CA SER A 266 -9.95 -1.73 6.43
C SER A 266 -10.71 -2.58 5.41
N THR A 267 -11.76 -3.29 5.83
CA THR A 267 -12.63 -4.06 4.93
C THR A 267 -13.40 -3.13 3.99
N HIS A 268 -14.00 -2.07 4.52
CA HIS A 268 -14.72 -1.09 3.71
C HIS A 268 -13.82 -0.44 2.65
N LYS A 269 -12.60 -0.05 3.02
CA LYS A 269 -11.61 0.50 2.08
C LYS A 269 -11.26 -0.49 0.95
N ASN A 270 -11.06 -1.75 1.29
CA ASN A 270 -10.76 -2.78 0.30
C ASN A 270 -11.95 -3.05 -0.62
N TRP A 271 -13.17 -3.11 -0.05
CA TRP A 271 -14.41 -3.30 -0.79
C TRP A 271 -14.68 -2.19 -1.82
N VAL A 272 -14.46 -0.93 -1.44
CA VAL A 272 -14.65 0.22 -2.36
C VAL A 272 -13.58 0.27 -3.46
N SER A 273 -12.45 -0.41 -3.26
CA SER A 273 -11.35 -0.46 -4.24
C SER A 273 -11.44 -1.65 -5.20
N CYS A 274 -12.35 -2.61 -4.95
CA CYS A 274 -12.62 -3.77 -5.80
C CYS A 274 -13.60 -3.39 -6.93
#